data_AF-A0A2E4YDP5-F1
#
_entry.id   AF-A0A2E4YDP5-F1
#
_cell.length_a   1.000
_cell.length_b   1.000
_cell.length_c   1.000
_cell.angle_alpha   90.00
_cell.angle_beta   90.00
_cell.angle_gamma   90.00
#
_symmetry.space_group_name_H-M   'P 1'
#
loop_
_entity.id
_entity.type
_entity.pdbx_description
1 polymer ?
#
loop_
_entity_poly.entity_id
_entity_poly.type
_entity_poly.pdbx_seq_one_letter_code
_entity_poly.pdbx_strand_id
1 'polypeptide(L)'
;MRGAFPRRIARRMQHTDAEDTHVDFNDASLYLPLAQAVFSICACAVVSVLSCWLAPSGVVSAVRTLALCSATGGLLMRVPVRLGKAHGVTVVFAALQLGIPLYLGTLVIEQLVHTCSMDASHTPSWRHVVFHSAVAVQAYAGFMRARAPLEDTDRPFVLCLLACGVIALMPPPAVALVGPLCQSVNLWEAADRIVRAFCFGMLYSVTVYACTRTRTTNYSNTSIVFFRSASSSIWVSGAMVWWLPLAAAQCAVILHARAVLSNQPPRKYKPIESAASTDDDDDDLEAANLGDLEPKLADPVAEQDRLLREKPIYADDAPPSGMGIGAKLIDLGMAAHEPGMTVGNGHEPIGQLAFQQLSLVAEPTSDNARNDTFSASVAKAMALEEESSQ
;
A
#
# COMPACT_ATOMS: atom_id res chain seq x y z
N MET A 1 -23.65 -47.12 -36.74
CA MET A 1 -23.07 -46.55 -35.50
C MET A 1 -22.07 -45.48 -35.90
N ARG A 2 -22.34 -44.21 -35.55
CA ARG A 2 -21.51 -43.04 -35.90
C ARG A 2 -20.36 -42.93 -34.91
N GLY A 3 -19.13 -43.11 -35.38
CA GLY A 3 -17.92 -42.86 -34.60
C GLY A 3 -17.69 -41.35 -34.45
N ALA A 4 -17.63 -40.89 -33.20
CA ALA A 4 -17.39 -39.51 -32.86
C ALA A 4 -15.93 -39.10 -33.18
N PHE A 5 -15.78 -38.01 -33.93
CA PHE A 5 -14.49 -37.35 -34.12
C PHE A 5 -14.03 -36.70 -32.81
N PRO A 6 -12.75 -36.87 -32.40
CA PRO A 6 -12.19 -36.05 -31.33
C PRO A 6 -11.99 -34.63 -31.88
N ARG A 7 -12.76 -33.66 -31.36
CA ARG A 7 -12.50 -32.23 -31.54
C ARG A 7 -11.12 -31.92 -30.97
N ARG A 8 -10.13 -31.70 -31.85
CA ARG A 8 -8.91 -30.96 -31.50
C ARG A 8 -9.33 -29.55 -31.10
N ILE A 9 -9.48 -29.31 -29.81
CA ILE A 9 -9.39 -27.97 -29.24
C ILE A 9 -7.92 -27.58 -29.43
N ALA A 10 -7.63 -26.89 -30.54
CA ALA A 10 -6.40 -26.15 -30.68
C ALA A 10 -6.40 -25.11 -29.56
N ARG A 11 -5.72 -25.43 -28.46
CA ARG A 11 -5.28 -24.48 -27.45
C ARG A 11 -4.47 -23.44 -28.23
N ARG A 12 -5.06 -22.26 -28.52
CA ARG A 12 -4.27 -21.06 -28.81
C ARG A 12 -3.40 -20.87 -27.57
N MET A 13 -2.18 -21.40 -27.60
CA MET A 13 -1.14 -20.91 -26.71
C MET A 13 -1.04 -19.41 -26.97
N GLN A 14 -1.24 -18.65 -25.90
CA GLN A 14 -1.03 -17.22 -25.83
C GLN A 14 0.39 -16.92 -26.29
N HIS A 15 0.57 -16.60 -27.57
CA HIS A 15 1.79 -15.97 -28.05
C HIS A 15 1.88 -14.49 -27.64
N THR A 16 0.89 -14.00 -26.87
CA THR A 16 0.83 -12.66 -26.27
C THR A 16 1.76 -12.47 -25.07
N ASP A 17 2.31 -13.55 -24.48
CA ASP A 17 3.02 -13.42 -23.20
C ASP A 17 4.50 -13.01 -23.36
N ALA A 18 5.08 -13.13 -24.56
CA ALA A 18 6.49 -12.78 -24.79
C ALA A 18 6.70 -11.27 -25.08
N GLU A 19 5.69 -10.58 -25.63
CA GLU A 19 5.78 -9.15 -25.98
C GLU A 19 5.42 -8.23 -24.80
N ASP A 20 4.81 -8.75 -23.73
CA ASP A 20 4.49 -8.02 -22.49
C ASP A 20 5.66 -7.92 -21.49
N THR A 21 6.85 -8.41 -21.87
CA THR A 21 8.02 -8.46 -20.99
C THR A 21 8.75 -7.12 -20.84
N HIS A 22 8.41 -6.13 -21.68
CA HIS A 22 9.08 -4.82 -21.72
C HIS A 22 8.12 -3.65 -21.49
N VAL A 23 8.29 -2.93 -20.38
CA VAL A 23 7.53 -1.69 -20.10
C VAL A 23 8.19 -0.53 -20.84
N ASP A 24 7.50 0.03 -21.82
CA ASP A 24 7.95 1.23 -22.54
C ASP A 24 7.51 2.50 -21.82
N PHE A 25 8.42 3.08 -21.03
CA PHE A 25 8.18 4.32 -20.27
C PHE A 25 8.21 5.59 -21.16
N ASN A 26 8.55 5.47 -22.45
CA ASN A 26 8.47 6.58 -23.40
C ASN A 26 7.05 6.76 -23.97
N ASP A 27 6.16 5.78 -23.78
CA ASP A 27 4.78 5.91 -24.24
C ASP A 27 3.96 6.77 -23.26
N ALA A 28 3.41 7.88 -23.77
CA ALA A 28 2.55 8.79 -23.04
C ALA A 28 1.32 8.07 -22.44
N SER A 29 0.88 6.98 -23.08
CA SER A 29 -0.26 6.19 -22.63
C SER A 29 -0.03 5.51 -21.27
N LEU A 30 1.22 5.28 -20.88
CA LEU A 30 1.59 4.73 -19.58
C LEU A 30 1.35 5.74 -18.45
N TYR A 31 1.21 7.04 -18.70
CA TYR A 31 0.95 8.03 -17.63
C TYR A 31 -0.54 8.16 -17.28
N LEU A 32 -1.44 7.64 -18.10
CA LEU A 32 -2.90 7.72 -17.86
C LEU A 32 -3.33 6.91 -16.62
N PRO A 33 -2.88 5.66 -16.41
CA PRO A 33 -3.20 4.93 -15.18
C PRO A 33 -2.66 5.60 -13.92
N LEU A 34 -1.52 6.29 -14.02
CA LEU A 34 -0.98 7.10 -12.92
C LEU A 34 -1.92 8.25 -12.58
N ALA A 35 -2.30 9.05 -13.60
CA ALA A 35 -3.22 10.16 -13.41
C ALA A 35 -4.58 9.68 -12.86
N GLN A 36 -5.07 8.53 -13.35
CA GLN A 36 -6.27 7.87 -12.85
C GLN A 36 -6.16 7.51 -11.37
N ALA A 37 -5.04 6.94 -10.92
CA ALA A 37 -4.84 6.59 -9.52
C ALA A 37 -4.84 7.83 -8.61
N VAL A 38 -4.09 8.87 -9.00
CA VAL A 38 -4.04 10.16 -8.27
C VAL A 38 -5.43 10.80 -8.20
N PHE A 39 -6.13 10.86 -9.34
CA PHE A 39 -7.48 11.39 -9.41
C PHE A 39 -8.44 10.60 -8.52
N SER A 40 -8.36 9.27 -8.53
CA SER A 40 -9.23 8.42 -7.71
C SER A 40 -9.01 8.63 -6.21
N ILE A 41 -7.75 8.77 -5.77
CA ILE A 41 -7.42 9.08 -4.37
C ILE A 41 -7.97 10.46 -3.98
N CYS A 42 -7.81 11.47 -4.84
CA CYS A 42 -8.37 12.80 -4.59
C CYS A 42 -9.91 12.77 -4.56
N ALA A 43 -10.54 12.00 -5.44
CA ALA A 43 -11.99 11.81 -5.47
C ALA A 43 -12.48 11.16 -4.17
N CYS A 44 -11.78 10.16 -3.63
CA CYS A 44 -12.08 9.61 -2.30
C CYS A 44 -12.01 10.68 -1.20
N ALA A 45 -11.00 11.56 -1.22
CA ALA A 45 -10.89 12.67 -0.27
C ALA A 45 -12.07 13.66 -0.40
N VAL A 46 -12.42 14.05 -1.62
CA VAL A 46 -13.56 14.93 -1.91
C VAL A 46 -14.87 14.30 -1.45
N VAL A 47 -15.11 13.02 -1.76
CA VAL A 47 -16.30 12.29 -1.32
C VAL A 47 -16.36 12.22 0.20
N SER A 48 -15.23 12.02 0.88
CA SER A 48 -15.17 12.04 2.34
C SER A 48 -15.61 13.38 2.92
N VAL A 49 -15.14 14.50 2.37
CA VAL A 49 -15.53 15.86 2.80
C VAL A 49 -17.00 16.13 2.50
N LEU A 50 -17.44 15.88 1.26
CA LEU A 50 -18.82 16.14 0.83
C LEU A 50 -19.83 15.30 1.62
N SER A 51 -19.48 14.05 1.97
CA SER A 51 -20.35 13.19 2.78
C SER A 51 -20.59 13.78 4.18
N CYS A 52 -19.61 14.50 4.73
CA CYS A 52 -19.72 15.16 6.03
C CYS A 52 -20.44 16.52 5.94
N TRP A 53 -20.35 17.22 4.80
CA TRP A 53 -21.03 18.50 4.58
C TRP A 53 -22.50 18.35 4.21
N LEU A 54 -22.84 17.35 3.40
CA LEU A 54 -24.20 17.18 2.87
C LEU A 54 -25.13 16.44 3.84
N ALA A 55 -24.57 15.65 4.75
CA ALA A 55 -25.35 14.89 5.69
C ALA A 55 -25.77 15.76 6.89
N PRO A 56 -27.02 15.62 7.37
CA PRO A 56 -27.42 16.23 8.64
C PRO A 56 -26.51 15.71 9.77
N SER A 57 -26.19 16.57 10.74
CA SER A 57 -25.24 16.29 11.83
C SER A 57 -25.53 15.01 12.62
N GLY A 58 -26.79 14.57 12.69
CA GLY A 58 -27.20 13.33 13.36
C GLY A 58 -27.04 12.04 12.53
N VAL A 59 -26.63 12.12 11.27
CA VAL A 59 -26.57 10.97 10.33
C VAL A 59 -25.16 10.77 9.77
N VAL A 60 -24.17 11.54 10.21
CA VAL A 60 -22.78 11.37 9.77
C VAL A 60 -22.22 10.11 10.43
N SER A 61 -21.71 9.19 9.61
CA SER A 61 -21.16 7.91 10.06
C SER A 61 -19.91 7.58 9.27
N ALA A 62 -18.81 7.27 9.98
CA ALA A 62 -17.53 6.90 9.39
C ALA A 62 -17.68 5.72 8.44
N VAL A 63 -18.52 4.75 8.81
CA VAL A 63 -18.77 3.54 8.01
C VAL A 63 -19.41 3.91 6.68
N ARG A 64 -20.41 4.79 6.68
CA ARG A 64 -21.07 5.24 5.44
C ARG A 64 -20.10 6.04 4.56
N THR A 65 -19.36 6.97 5.14
CA THR A 65 -18.35 7.76 4.42
C THR A 65 -17.28 6.85 3.81
N LEU A 66 -16.78 5.86 4.57
CA LEU A 66 -15.81 4.88 4.09
C LEU A 66 -16.37 4.00 2.97
N ALA A 67 -17.64 3.57 3.07
CA ALA A 67 -18.31 2.79 2.04
C ALA A 67 -18.43 3.58 0.73
N LEU A 68 -18.82 4.85 0.80
CA LEU A 68 -18.87 5.74 -0.35
C LEU A 68 -17.47 5.94 -0.96
N CYS A 69 -16.45 6.21 -0.13
CA CYS A 69 -15.06 6.35 -0.61
C CYS A 69 -14.53 5.09 -1.27
N SER A 70 -14.81 3.91 -0.69
CA SER A 70 -14.43 2.61 -1.24
C SER A 70 -15.15 2.31 -2.55
N ALA A 71 -16.45 2.63 -2.65
CA ALA A 71 -17.21 2.50 -3.87
C ALA A 71 -16.68 3.42 -4.98
N THR A 72 -16.38 4.69 -4.67
CA THR A 72 -15.76 5.64 -5.60
C THR A 72 -14.41 5.13 -6.08
N GLY A 73 -13.52 4.72 -5.17
CA GLY A 73 -12.21 4.20 -5.53
C GLY A 73 -12.29 2.92 -6.37
N GLY A 74 -13.14 1.97 -5.97
CA GLY A 74 -13.36 0.72 -6.70
C GLY A 74 -13.96 0.93 -8.08
N LEU A 75 -14.89 1.88 -8.25
CA LEU A 75 -15.47 2.23 -9.54
C LEU A 75 -14.43 2.88 -10.46
N LEU A 76 -13.70 3.88 -9.94
CA LEU A 76 -12.72 4.62 -10.74
C LEU A 76 -11.47 3.80 -11.06
N MET A 77 -11.10 2.82 -10.24
CA MET A 77 -9.94 1.94 -10.48
C MET A 77 -10.31 0.55 -11.00
N ARG A 78 -11.55 0.32 -11.43
CA ARG A 78 -12.01 -0.99 -11.92
C ARG A 78 -11.21 -1.48 -13.13
N VAL A 79 -10.93 -0.58 -14.07
CA VAL A 79 -10.25 -0.86 -15.34
C VAL A 79 -9.27 0.28 -15.61
N PRO A 80 -8.03 0.00 -16.08
CA PRO A 80 -7.11 1.06 -16.43
C PRO A 80 -7.60 1.83 -17.65
N VAL A 81 -7.52 3.16 -17.59
CA VAL A 81 -7.68 4.02 -18.76
C VAL A 81 -6.49 3.78 -19.68
N ARG A 82 -6.76 3.42 -20.94
CA ARG A 82 -5.75 3.14 -21.95
C ARG A 82 -6.05 3.94 -23.20
N LEU A 83 -5.04 4.63 -23.73
CA LEU A 83 -5.03 5.14 -25.10
C LEU A 83 -4.03 4.30 -25.89
N GLY A 84 -4.52 3.40 -26.75
CA GLY A 84 -3.67 2.52 -27.56
C GLY A 84 -3.24 1.21 -26.87
N LYS A 85 -2.23 0.56 -27.44
CA LYS A 85 -1.67 -0.72 -26.98
C LYS A 85 -0.34 -0.48 -26.26
N ALA A 86 -0.40 -0.06 -25.00
CA ALA A 86 0.79 -0.03 -24.15
C ALA A 86 0.99 -1.37 -23.42
N HIS A 87 2.22 -1.88 -23.50
CA HIS A 87 2.66 -3.11 -22.87
C HIS A 87 2.92 -2.90 -21.37
N GLY A 88 2.57 -3.89 -20.55
CA GLY A 88 2.84 -3.87 -19.10
C GLY A 88 1.92 -2.99 -18.23
N VAL A 89 0.91 -2.33 -18.83
CA VAL A 89 -0.08 -1.50 -18.09
C VAL A 89 -0.81 -2.29 -17.01
N THR A 90 -1.13 -3.56 -17.25
CA THR A 90 -1.83 -4.43 -16.28
C THR A 90 -1.06 -4.60 -14.97
N VAL A 91 0.24 -4.88 -15.07
CA VAL A 91 1.11 -5.13 -13.91
C VAL A 91 1.30 -3.86 -13.09
N VAL A 92 1.57 -2.73 -13.76
CA VAL A 92 1.70 -1.43 -13.09
C VAL A 92 0.38 -1.03 -12.46
N PHE A 93 -0.74 -1.21 -13.17
CA PHE A 93 -2.06 -0.86 -12.67
C PHE A 93 -2.48 -1.68 -11.46
N ALA A 94 -2.15 -2.98 -11.39
CA ALA A 94 -2.42 -3.80 -10.22
C ALA A 94 -1.73 -3.23 -8.95
N ALA A 95 -0.49 -2.74 -9.07
CA ALA A 95 0.20 -2.07 -7.96
C ALA A 95 -0.44 -0.69 -7.64
N LEU A 96 -0.85 0.07 -8.66
CA LEU A 96 -1.55 1.35 -8.45
C LEU A 96 -2.90 1.18 -7.74
N GLN A 97 -3.66 0.14 -8.07
CA GLN A 97 -4.95 -0.18 -7.45
C GLN A 97 -4.84 -0.33 -5.93
N LEU A 98 -3.74 -0.92 -5.46
CA LEU A 98 -3.46 -1.08 -4.02
C LEU A 98 -3.19 0.25 -3.29
N GLY A 99 -2.95 1.35 -4.02
CA GLY A 99 -2.81 2.68 -3.43
C GLY A 99 -4.10 3.21 -2.79
N ILE A 100 -5.27 2.83 -3.32
CA ILE A 100 -6.57 3.22 -2.75
C ILE A 100 -6.81 2.60 -1.36
N PRO A 101 -6.79 1.26 -1.19
CA PRO A 101 -7.00 0.67 0.13
C PRO A 101 -5.91 1.09 1.11
N LEU A 102 -4.67 1.35 0.66
CA LEU A 102 -3.63 1.91 1.50
C LEU A 102 -4.01 3.32 2.02
N TYR A 103 -4.42 4.23 1.13
CA TYR A 103 -4.87 5.56 1.50
C TYR A 103 -6.07 5.52 2.47
N LEU A 104 -7.12 4.78 2.11
CA LEU A 104 -8.31 4.62 2.95
C LEU A 104 -7.96 3.97 4.29
N GLY A 105 -7.04 3.02 4.31
CA GLY A 105 -6.51 2.43 5.53
C GLY A 105 -5.88 3.46 6.47
N THR A 106 -5.14 4.44 5.94
CA THR A 106 -4.60 5.53 6.78
C THR A 106 -5.70 6.40 7.39
N LEU A 107 -6.76 6.71 6.63
CA LEU A 107 -7.92 7.45 7.16
C LEU A 107 -8.68 6.67 8.22
N VAL A 108 -8.80 5.34 8.07
CA VAL A 108 -9.43 4.47 9.07
C VAL A 108 -8.62 4.44 10.35
N ILE A 109 -7.30 4.30 10.26
CA ILE A 109 -6.42 4.32 11.43
C ILE A 109 -6.54 5.67 12.15
N GLU A 110 -6.49 6.78 11.41
CA GLU A 110 -6.68 8.12 11.97
C GLU A 110 -8.06 8.24 12.64
N GLN A 111 -9.13 7.77 11.98
CA GLN A 111 -10.47 7.75 12.54
C GLN A 111 -10.53 6.99 13.88
N LEU A 112 -9.91 5.81 13.94
CA LEU A 112 -9.90 4.96 15.15
C LEU A 112 -9.23 5.66 16.32
N VAL A 113 -8.10 6.35 16.10
CA VAL A 113 -7.40 7.12 17.13
C VAL A 113 -8.33 8.19 17.75
N HIS A 114 -9.11 8.87 16.92
CA HIS A 114 -10.05 9.89 17.39
C HIS A 114 -11.27 9.32 18.11
N THR A 115 -11.82 8.19 17.65
CA THR A 115 -13.00 7.56 18.30
C THR A 115 -12.69 6.81 19.58
N CYS A 116 -11.45 6.37 19.78
CA CYS A 116 -11.05 5.64 20.99
C CYS A 116 -10.55 6.56 22.13
N SER A 117 -10.53 7.88 21.92
CA SER A 117 -10.13 8.84 22.96
C SER A 117 -11.33 9.28 23.78
N MET A 118 -11.24 9.12 25.11
CA MET A 118 -12.31 9.55 26.03
C MET A 118 -12.19 11.02 26.46
N ASP A 119 -10.97 11.57 26.50
CA ASP A 119 -10.71 12.96 26.90
C ASP A 119 -9.74 13.63 25.92
N ALA A 120 -10.19 14.70 25.25
CA ALA A 120 -9.33 15.52 24.39
C ALA A 120 -8.54 16.59 25.19
N SER A 121 -8.85 16.79 26.48
CA SER A 121 -8.51 18.02 27.22
C SER A 121 -7.15 18.04 27.93
N HIS A 122 -6.48 16.89 28.17
CA HIS A 122 -5.21 16.88 28.92
C HIS A 122 -4.22 15.83 28.41
N THR A 123 -3.78 15.94 27.16
CA THR A 123 -2.76 15.04 26.63
C THR A 123 -1.37 15.68 26.66
N PRO A 124 -0.33 14.96 27.09
CA PRO A 124 0.99 15.53 27.31
C PRO A 124 1.71 15.79 25.97
N SER A 125 2.33 16.97 25.86
CA SER A 125 2.94 17.51 24.62
C SER A 125 4.02 16.61 24.00
N TRP A 126 4.69 15.78 24.79
CA TRP A 126 5.75 14.88 24.32
C TRP A 126 5.23 13.78 23.36
N ARG A 127 3.95 13.39 23.45
CA ARG A 127 3.38 12.40 22.50
C ARG A 127 3.33 12.93 21.07
N HIS A 128 3.05 14.22 20.89
CA HIS A 128 3.14 14.86 19.57
C HIS A 128 4.58 14.85 19.05
N VAL A 129 5.56 15.08 19.91
CA VAL A 129 6.98 15.02 19.54
C VAL A 129 7.35 13.61 19.05
N VAL A 130 6.93 12.57 19.77
CA VAL A 130 7.17 11.17 19.37
C VAL A 130 6.52 10.86 18.03
N PHE A 131 5.25 11.25 17.85
CA PHE A 131 4.52 11.06 16.60
C PHE A 131 5.23 11.74 15.41
N HIS A 132 5.54 13.03 15.53
CA HIS A 132 6.21 13.76 14.44
C HIS A 132 7.64 13.29 14.20
N SER A 133 8.34 12.80 15.23
CA SER A 133 9.64 12.15 15.06
C SER A 133 9.52 10.84 14.27
N ALA A 134 8.50 10.03 14.54
CA ALA A 134 8.23 8.82 13.77
C ALA A 134 7.87 9.16 12.30
N VAL A 135 7.05 10.19 12.07
CA VAL A 135 6.75 10.68 10.71
C VAL A 135 8.03 11.19 10.02
N ALA A 136 8.94 11.85 10.74
CA ALA A 136 10.24 12.27 10.20
C ALA A 136 11.09 11.08 9.75
N VAL A 137 11.10 9.99 10.53
CA VAL A 137 11.79 8.73 10.18
C VAL A 137 11.16 8.11 8.94
N GLN A 138 9.82 8.11 8.81
CA GLN A 138 9.15 7.62 7.60
C GLN A 138 9.49 8.49 6.38
N ALA A 139 9.52 9.82 6.53
CA ALA A 139 9.93 10.72 5.46
C ALA A 139 11.38 10.46 5.03
N TYR A 140 12.30 10.32 6.00
CA TYR A 140 13.69 9.96 5.72
C TYR A 140 13.80 8.62 4.99
N ALA A 141 13.07 7.60 5.41
CA ALA A 141 12.99 6.32 4.70
C ALA A 141 12.46 6.49 3.26
N GLY A 142 11.44 7.33 3.07
CA GLY A 142 10.94 7.69 1.74
C GLY A 142 12.00 8.32 0.85
N PHE A 143 12.80 9.26 1.38
CA PHE A 143 13.93 9.85 0.66
C PHE A 143 15.07 8.86 0.38
N MET A 144 15.35 7.93 1.30
CA MET A 144 16.29 6.84 1.03
C MET A 144 15.84 5.99 -0.15
N ARG A 145 14.55 5.61 -0.19
CA ARG A 145 13.96 4.89 -1.32
C ARG A 145 13.98 5.72 -2.61
N ALA A 146 13.72 7.02 -2.51
CA ALA A 146 13.70 7.92 -3.67
C ALA A 146 15.06 8.01 -4.39
N ARG A 147 16.17 7.94 -3.65
CA ARG A 147 17.53 7.96 -4.24
C ARG A 147 17.89 6.68 -4.98
N ALA A 148 17.27 5.56 -4.62
CA ALA A 148 17.56 4.25 -5.19
C ALA A 148 16.27 3.41 -5.35
N PRO A 149 15.35 3.82 -6.26
CA PRO A 149 14.01 3.21 -6.35
C PRO A 149 14.03 1.76 -6.83
N LEU A 150 15.09 1.35 -7.54
CA LEU A 150 15.28 -0.02 -8.04
C LEU A 150 16.10 -0.93 -7.12
N GLU A 151 16.71 -0.38 -6.07
CA GLU A 151 17.59 -1.14 -5.18
C GLU A 151 16.79 -2.16 -4.37
N ASP A 152 17.31 -3.39 -4.29
CA ASP A 152 16.64 -4.50 -3.60
C ASP A 152 16.79 -4.48 -2.08
N THR A 153 17.32 -3.39 -1.52
CA THR A 153 17.41 -3.23 -0.07
C THR A 153 16.03 -3.02 0.57
N ASP A 154 15.77 -3.70 1.69
CA ASP A 154 14.54 -3.53 2.47
C ASP A 154 14.68 -2.50 3.61
N ARG A 155 15.85 -1.87 3.76
CA ARG A 155 16.12 -0.90 4.84
C ARG A 155 15.06 0.22 4.94
N PRO A 156 14.65 0.90 3.84
CA PRO A 156 13.61 1.92 3.92
C PRO A 156 12.28 1.37 4.42
N PHE A 157 11.93 0.15 4.01
CA PHE A 157 10.68 -0.48 4.42
C PHE A 157 10.70 -0.82 5.92
N VAL A 158 11.81 -1.40 6.41
CA VAL A 158 11.97 -1.72 7.84
C VAL A 158 11.92 -0.46 8.71
N LEU A 159 12.61 0.62 8.32
CA LEU A 159 12.56 1.89 9.05
C LEU A 159 11.14 2.46 9.10
N CYS A 160 10.43 2.44 7.97
CA CYS A 160 9.04 2.87 7.90
C CYS A 160 8.14 2.02 8.81
N LEU A 161 8.31 0.69 8.80
CA LEU A 161 7.53 -0.24 9.59
C LEU A 161 7.77 -0.07 11.09
N LEU A 162 9.03 0.13 11.50
CA LEU A 162 9.37 0.45 12.89
C LEU A 162 8.71 1.77 13.33
N ALA A 163 8.75 2.79 12.48
CA ALA A 163 8.08 4.06 12.77
C ALA A 163 6.55 3.91 12.86
N CYS A 164 5.93 3.13 11.97
CA CYS A 164 4.52 2.76 12.09
C CYS A 164 4.24 2.01 13.40
N GLY A 165 5.14 1.11 13.83
CA GLY A 165 5.05 0.42 15.11
C GLY A 165 5.09 1.36 16.31
N VAL A 166 5.97 2.37 16.29
CA VAL A 166 6.01 3.42 17.32
C VAL A 166 4.69 4.20 17.34
N ILE A 167 4.16 4.60 16.18
CA ILE A 167 2.87 5.31 16.09
C ILE A 167 1.72 4.43 16.58
N ALA A 168 1.73 3.13 16.30
CA ALA A 168 0.70 2.20 16.74
C ALA A 168 0.73 1.98 18.27
N LEU A 169 1.93 1.87 18.86
CA LEU A 169 2.09 1.73 20.31
C LEU A 169 1.80 3.03 21.06
N MET A 170 2.09 4.16 20.44
CA MET A 170 1.99 5.49 21.03
C MET A 170 1.28 6.45 20.06
N PRO A 171 -0.03 6.27 19.85
CA PRO A 171 -0.77 7.10 18.91
C PRO A 171 -0.74 8.57 19.33
N PRO A 172 -0.81 9.49 18.36
CA PRO A 172 -0.94 10.90 18.68
C PRO A 172 -2.22 11.10 19.49
N PRO A 173 -2.23 12.07 20.42
CA PRO A 173 -3.45 12.35 21.15
C PRO A 173 -4.53 12.89 20.23
N ALA A 174 -5.78 12.50 20.48
CA ALA A 174 -6.91 12.98 19.71
C ALA A 174 -7.14 14.47 20.02
N VAL A 175 -6.97 15.31 19.00
CA VAL A 175 -7.22 16.76 19.09
C VAL A 175 -8.73 17.07 19.06
N ALA A 176 -9.53 16.13 18.55
CA ALA A 176 -10.98 16.18 18.52
C ALA A 176 -11.57 14.78 18.77
N LEU A 177 -12.78 14.70 19.32
CA LEU A 177 -13.50 13.42 19.51
C LEU A 177 -14.05 12.84 18.19
N VAL A 178 -13.81 13.51 17.06
CA VAL A 178 -14.36 13.14 15.75
C VAL A 178 -13.21 13.10 14.74
N GLY A 179 -12.99 11.94 14.13
CA GLY A 179 -11.95 11.73 13.13
C GLY A 179 -12.35 12.16 11.70
N PRO A 180 -11.45 11.97 10.71
CA PRO A 180 -11.58 12.54 9.38
C PRO A 180 -12.78 12.04 8.56
N LEU A 181 -13.30 10.84 8.85
CA LEU A 181 -14.45 10.26 8.13
C LEU A 181 -15.80 10.73 8.67
N CYS A 182 -15.81 11.40 9.82
CA CYS A 182 -17.03 11.91 10.48
C CYS A 182 -17.04 13.43 10.69
N GLN A 183 -15.90 14.09 10.63
CA GLN A 183 -15.81 15.50 11.02
C GLN A 183 -16.26 16.41 9.88
N SER A 184 -17.28 17.26 10.13
CA SER A 184 -17.58 18.39 9.26
C SER A 184 -16.50 19.46 9.45
N VAL A 185 -15.61 19.55 8.46
CA VAL A 185 -14.45 20.45 8.49
C VAL A 185 -14.74 21.79 7.81
N ASN A 186 -13.95 22.81 8.14
CA ASN A 186 -13.97 24.06 7.39
C ASN A 186 -13.31 23.88 6.00
N LEU A 187 -13.43 24.90 5.14
CA LEU A 187 -12.89 24.86 3.79
C LEU A 187 -11.36 24.67 3.75
N TRP A 188 -10.64 25.22 4.73
CA TRP A 188 -9.18 25.13 4.81
C TRP A 188 -8.70 23.71 5.13
N GLU A 189 -9.29 23.07 6.13
CA GLU A 189 -9.03 21.67 6.49
C GLU A 189 -9.45 20.71 5.38
N ALA A 190 -10.55 21.00 4.69
CA ALA A 190 -10.94 20.26 3.48
C ALA A 190 -9.88 20.37 2.38
N ALA A 191 -9.35 21.57 2.15
CA ALA A 191 -8.27 21.78 1.19
C ALA A 191 -6.99 21.03 1.61
N ASP A 192 -6.60 21.06 2.89
CA ASP A 192 -5.45 20.30 3.40
C ASP A 192 -5.61 18.80 3.12
N ARG A 193 -6.78 18.23 3.40
CA ARG A 193 -7.06 16.80 3.13
C ARG A 193 -6.90 16.45 1.65
N ILE A 194 -7.39 17.31 0.75
CA ILE A 194 -7.29 17.08 -0.70
C ILE A 194 -5.83 17.22 -1.16
N VAL A 195 -5.09 18.23 -0.69
CA VAL A 195 -3.66 18.42 -1.03
C VAL A 195 -2.84 17.24 -0.50
N ARG A 196 -3.10 16.78 0.71
CA ARG A 196 -2.44 15.59 1.30
C ARG A 196 -2.73 14.33 0.48
N ALA A 197 -4.00 14.13 0.09
CA ALA A 197 -4.40 13.02 -0.77
C ALA A 197 -3.69 13.08 -2.13
N PHE A 198 -3.59 14.27 -2.72
CA PHE A 198 -2.84 14.50 -3.95
C PHE A 198 -1.35 14.20 -3.80
N CYS A 199 -0.69 14.73 -2.76
CA CYS A 199 0.72 14.48 -2.48
C CYS A 199 1.00 12.98 -2.25
N PHE A 200 0.14 12.31 -1.48
CA PHE A 200 0.22 10.87 -1.25
C PHE A 200 0.07 10.10 -2.57
N GLY A 201 -0.98 10.40 -3.34
CA GLY A 201 -1.28 9.73 -4.60
C GLY A 201 -0.16 9.91 -5.63
N MET A 202 0.38 11.13 -5.74
CA MET A 202 1.50 11.45 -6.63
C MET A 202 2.76 10.69 -6.21
N LEU A 203 3.16 10.77 -4.94
CA LEU A 203 4.36 10.07 -4.46
C LEU A 203 4.25 8.55 -4.61
N TYR A 204 3.12 7.98 -4.21
CA TYR A 204 2.86 6.56 -4.32
C TYR A 204 2.96 6.12 -5.78
N SER A 205 2.24 6.82 -6.68
CA SER A 205 2.19 6.43 -8.09
C SER A 205 3.54 6.62 -8.78
N VAL A 206 4.24 7.74 -8.58
CA VAL A 206 5.59 7.96 -9.14
C VAL A 206 6.56 6.89 -8.63
N THR A 207 6.47 6.50 -7.35
CA THR A 207 7.30 5.43 -6.79
C THR A 207 6.97 4.08 -7.43
N VAL A 208 5.69 3.74 -7.64
CA VAL A 208 5.28 2.51 -8.33
C VAL A 208 5.98 2.43 -9.70
N TYR A 209 5.91 3.49 -10.51
CA TYR A 209 6.56 3.53 -11.82
C TYR A 209 8.07 3.40 -11.72
N ALA A 210 8.69 4.09 -10.77
CA ALA A 210 10.14 4.04 -10.58
C ALA A 210 10.63 2.67 -10.08
N CYS A 211 9.81 1.96 -9.29
CA CYS A 211 10.11 0.64 -8.75
C CYS A 211 9.79 -0.50 -9.73
N THR A 212 8.90 -0.29 -10.71
CA THR A 212 8.62 -1.32 -11.73
C THR A 212 9.83 -1.51 -12.64
N ARG A 213 10.33 -2.75 -12.70
CA ARG A 213 11.42 -3.17 -13.59
C ARG A 213 10.89 -3.38 -15.02
N THR A 214 11.65 -2.92 -16.00
CA THR A 214 11.33 -3.03 -17.43
C THR A 214 11.51 -4.44 -18.00
N ARG A 215 12.16 -5.38 -17.30
CA ARG A 215 12.61 -6.66 -17.89
C ARG A 215 11.96 -7.92 -17.29
N THR A 216 11.17 -7.80 -16.23
CA THR A 216 10.57 -8.94 -15.53
C THR A 216 9.17 -8.58 -15.01
N THR A 217 8.18 -8.58 -15.90
CA THR A 217 6.78 -8.27 -15.60
C THR A 217 6.03 -9.48 -15.01
N ASN A 218 6.65 -10.19 -14.06
CA ASN A 218 5.95 -11.24 -13.31
C ASN A 218 5.02 -10.61 -12.27
N TYR A 219 3.75 -11.03 -12.24
CA TYR A 219 2.76 -10.61 -11.23
C TYR A 219 3.24 -10.78 -9.77
N SER A 220 4.14 -11.74 -9.53
CA SER A 220 4.83 -11.95 -8.24
C SER A 220 5.48 -10.66 -7.68
N ASN A 221 5.94 -9.75 -8.55
CA ASN A 221 6.60 -8.51 -8.12
C ASN A 221 5.62 -7.43 -7.62
N THR A 222 4.31 -7.60 -7.77
CA THR A 222 3.31 -6.58 -7.43
C THR A 222 3.33 -6.23 -5.94
N SER A 223 3.45 -7.22 -5.07
CA SER A 223 3.52 -7.03 -3.60
C SER A 223 4.78 -6.26 -3.20
N ILE A 224 5.92 -6.57 -3.81
CA ILE A 224 7.19 -5.88 -3.56
C ILE A 224 7.09 -4.41 -3.97
N VAL A 225 6.56 -4.15 -5.17
CA VAL A 225 6.33 -2.78 -5.68
C VAL A 225 5.37 -2.02 -4.76
N PHE A 226 4.30 -2.67 -4.30
CA PHE A 226 3.36 -2.12 -3.32
C PHE A 226 4.07 -1.70 -2.02
N PHE A 227 4.79 -2.59 -1.35
CA PHE A 227 5.45 -2.28 -0.07
C PHE A 227 6.53 -1.20 -0.21
N ARG A 228 7.28 -1.20 -1.32
CA ARG A 228 8.27 -0.16 -1.62
C ARG A 228 7.62 1.20 -1.86
N SER A 229 6.48 1.21 -2.54
CA SER A 229 5.72 2.45 -2.81
C SER A 229 5.00 2.96 -1.57
N ALA A 230 4.45 2.05 -0.76
CA ALA A 230 3.79 2.37 0.50
C ALA A 230 4.75 3.01 1.50
N SER A 231 5.93 2.42 1.70
CA SER A 231 6.98 2.97 2.58
C SER A 231 7.52 4.32 2.11
N SER A 232 7.37 4.63 0.81
CA SER A 232 7.78 5.91 0.22
C SER A 232 6.75 7.02 0.45
N SER A 233 5.45 6.69 0.51
CA SER A 233 4.37 7.69 0.51
C SER A 233 3.61 7.85 1.83
N ILE A 234 3.61 6.84 2.71
CA ILE A 234 2.72 6.82 3.90
C ILE A 234 2.97 7.97 4.89
N TRP A 235 4.18 8.51 4.93
CA TRP A 235 4.53 9.63 5.80
C TRP A 235 3.69 10.89 5.52
N VAL A 236 3.19 11.05 4.28
CA VAL A 236 2.32 12.16 3.89
C VAL A 236 1.03 12.18 4.72
N SER A 237 0.50 11.01 5.08
CA SER A 237 -0.72 10.91 5.88
C SER A 237 -0.54 11.52 7.27
N GLY A 238 0.65 11.42 7.88
CA GLY A 238 0.97 12.00 9.19
C GLY A 238 1.69 13.35 9.16
N ALA A 239 1.98 13.89 7.97
CA ALA A 239 2.78 15.10 7.81
C ALA A 239 2.05 16.36 8.30
N MET A 240 2.81 17.36 8.73
CA MET A 240 2.29 18.72 8.89
C MET A 240 2.16 19.39 7.52
N VAL A 241 1.25 20.36 7.37
CA VAL A 241 1.00 21.05 6.10
C VAL A 241 2.28 21.64 5.49
N TRP A 242 3.14 22.23 6.32
CA TRP A 242 4.41 22.80 5.88
C TRP A 242 5.49 21.77 5.51
N TRP A 243 5.26 20.47 5.77
CA TRP A 243 6.13 19.38 5.29
C TRP A 243 5.70 18.84 3.93
N LEU A 244 4.48 19.15 3.45
CA LEU A 244 4.01 18.72 2.14
C LEU A 244 4.92 19.14 0.96
N PRO A 245 5.63 20.29 0.99
CA PRO A 245 6.64 20.59 -0.02
C PRO A 245 7.76 19.54 -0.14
N LEU A 246 8.06 18.79 0.93
CA LEU A 246 9.03 17.69 0.88
C LEU A 246 8.54 16.55 -0.02
N ALA A 247 7.22 16.37 -0.18
CA ALA A 247 6.69 15.37 -1.10
C ALA A 247 7.03 15.71 -2.55
N ALA A 248 6.94 16.99 -2.93
CA ALA A 248 7.36 17.46 -4.25
C ALA A 248 8.87 17.27 -4.45
N ALA A 249 9.69 17.58 -3.43
CA ALA A 249 11.13 17.33 -3.47
C ALA A 249 11.46 15.84 -3.63
N GLN A 250 10.77 14.96 -2.90
CA GLN A 250 10.95 13.52 -3.02
C GLN A 250 10.55 13.00 -4.41
N CYS A 251 9.45 13.47 -4.99
CA CYS A 251 9.09 13.20 -6.39
C CYS A 251 10.21 13.60 -7.36
N ALA A 252 10.77 14.81 -7.20
CA ALA A 252 11.86 15.29 -8.04
C ALA A 252 13.11 14.40 -7.93
N VAL A 253 13.45 13.95 -6.71
CA VAL A 253 14.56 13.00 -6.49
C VAL A 253 14.29 11.66 -7.16
N ILE A 254 13.07 11.11 -7.08
CA ILE A 254 12.71 9.85 -7.74
C ILE A 254 12.89 9.97 -9.26
N LEU A 255 12.35 11.05 -9.85
CA LEU A 255 12.43 11.28 -11.29
C LEU A 255 13.89 11.47 -11.74
N HIS A 256 14.67 12.25 -10.99
CA HIS A 256 16.10 12.45 -11.26
C HIS A 256 16.88 11.12 -11.17
N ALA A 257 16.69 10.36 -10.09
CA ALA A 257 17.36 9.07 -9.91
C ALA A 257 17.01 8.10 -11.05
N ARG A 258 15.76 8.10 -11.51
CA ARG A 258 15.32 7.26 -12.63
C ARG A 258 15.93 7.72 -13.96
N ALA A 259 15.97 9.02 -14.23
CA ALA A 259 16.59 9.59 -15.43
C ALA A 259 18.09 9.25 -15.51
N VAL A 260 18.82 9.39 -14.40
CA VAL A 260 20.25 9.04 -14.33
C VAL A 260 20.47 7.56 -14.61
N LEU A 261 19.65 6.66 -14.04
CA LEU A 261 19.75 5.22 -14.30
C LEU A 261 19.46 4.86 -15.75
N SER A 262 18.49 5.52 -16.38
CA SER A 262 18.14 5.29 -17.79
C SER A 262 19.27 5.70 -18.75
N ASN A 263 20.08 6.69 -18.36
CA ASN A 263 21.18 7.21 -19.17
C ASN A 263 22.50 6.45 -18.96
N GLN A 264 22.56 5.48 -18.04
CA GLN A 264 23.78 4.68 -17.86
C GLN A 264 23.95 3.71 -19.04
N PRO A 265 25.16 3.62 -19.63
CA PRO A 265 25.44 2.63 -20.66
C PRO A 265 25.19 1.23 -20.08
N PRO A 266 24.66 0.28 -20.89
CA PRO A 266 24.41 -1.07 -20.42
C PRO A 266 25.70 -1.62 -19.80
N ARG A 267 25.63 -2.04 -18.53
CA ARG A 267 26.76 -2.65 -17.84
C ARG A 267 27.19 -3.85 -18.69
N LYS A 268 28.31 -3.71 -19.40
CA LYS A 268 28.99 -4.84 -20.02
C LYS A 268 29.35 -5.76 -18.85
N TYR A 269 28.74 -6.94 -18.81
CA TYR A 269 29.22 -7.98 -17.93
C TYR A 269 30.70 -8.13 -18.25
N LYS A 270 31.57 -7.94 -17.25
CA LYS A 270 32.96 -8.38 -17.40
C LYS A 270 32.83 -9.88 -17.71
N PRO A 271 33.31 -10.35 -18.88
CA PRO A 271 33.44 -11.78 -19.07
C PRO A 271 34.25 -12.26 -17.86
N ILE A 272 33.69 -13.20 -17.12
CA ILE A 272 34.46 -13.93 -16.13
C ILE A 272 35.53 -14.60 -16.97
N GLU A 273 36.75 -14.10 -16.92
CA GLU A 273 37.92 -14.85 -17.35
C GLU A 273 37.86 -16.11 -16.51
N SER A 274 37.33 -17.17 -17.12
CA SER A 274 37.37 -18.51 -16.57
C SER A 274 38.82 -18.76 -16.22
N ALA A 275 39.10 -18.93 -14.94
CA ALA A 275 40.39 -19.37 -14.43
C ALA A 275 40.66 -20.79 -14.99
N ALA A 276 41.18 -20.83 -16.21
CA ALA A 276 41.63 -22.02 -16.92
C ALA A 276 42.52 -21.58 -18.10
N SER A 277 43.61 -20.85 -17.81
CA SER A 277 44.85 -20.91 -18.59
C SER A 277 45.96 -20.16 -17.84
N THR A 278 46.51 -20.82 -16.82
CA THR A 278 47.90 -20.63 -16.43
C THR A 278 48.55 -21.97 -16.67
N ASP A 279 49.03 -22.17 -17.89
CA ASP A 279 50.05 -23.16 -18.27
C ASP A 279 50.63 -22.66 -19.60
N ASP A 280 51.39 -21.57 -19.49
CA ASP A 280 52.38 -21.14 -20.49
C ASP A 280 53.63 -20.81 -19.68
N ASP A 281 54.43 -21.84 -19.41
CA ASP A 281 55.88 -21.80 -19.16
C ASP A 281 56.32 -23.23 -18.80
N ASP A 282 56.52 -24.08 -19.81
CA ASP A 282 57.51 -25.18 -19.80
C ASP A 282 57.65 -25.74 -21.22
N ASP A 283 58.64 -25.20 -21.94
CA ASP A 283 59.18 -25.75 -23.17
C ASP A 283 59.83 -27.14 -22.93
N ASP A 284 59.82 -27.95 -23.99
CA ASP A 284 60.63 -29.16 -24.22
C ASP A 284 60.14 -30.51 -23.64
N LEU A 285 59.29 -31.22 -24.39
CA LEU A 285 59.59 -32.55 -24.95
C LEU A 285 58.38 -33.18 -25.68
N GLU A 286 58.69 -33.84 -26.80
CA GLU A 286 57.89 -34.87 -27.48
C GLU A 286 56.74 -34.41 -28.39
N ALA A 287 57.15 -34.00 -29.59
CA ALA A 287 56.37 -34.16 -30.81
C ALA A 287 56.11 -35.65 -31.12
N ALA A 288 55.04 -36.24 -30.57
CA ALA A 288 54.56 -37.57 -31.00
C ALA A 288 53.11 -37.88 -30.57
N ASN A 289 52.11 -37.14 -31.05
CA ASN A 289 50.79 -37.69 -31.44
C ASN A 289 49.85 -36.58 -31.93
N LEU A 290 49.99 -36.27 -33.22
CA LEU A 290 49.17 -35.30 -33.93
C LEU A 290 48.15 -36.04 -34.80
N GLY A 291 47.24 -36.76 -34.15
CA GLY A 291 46.22 -37.53 -34.86
C GLY A 291 45.19 -38.18 -33.95
N ASP A 292 44.38 -37.38 -33.23
CA ASP A 292 43.00 -37.79 -32.85
C ASP A 292 42.20 -36.69 -32.11
N LEU A 293 42.10 -35.49 -32.69
CA LEU A 293 41.18 -34.46 -32.18
C LEU A 293 40.28 -33.94 -33.31
N GLU A 294 39.50 -34.85 -33.89
CA GLU A 294 38.19 -34.46 -34.43
C GLU A 294 37.29 -34.02 -33.26
N PRO A 295 36.64 -32.84 -33.35
CA PRO A 295 35.67 -32.43 -32.34
C PRO A 295 34.47 -33.36 -32.43
N LYS A 296 34.35 -34.31 -31.50
CA LYS A 296 33.10 -35.06 -31.29
C LYS A 296 32.02 -34.03 -30.98
N LEU A 297 31.11 -33.85 -31.94
CA LEU A 297 29.82 -33.19 -31.78
C LEU A 297 29.17 -33.79 -30.53
N ALA A 298 29.18 -33.06 -29.42
CA ALA A 298 28.46 -33.45 -28.23
C ALA A 298 26.96 -33.41 -28.57
N ASP A 299 26.29 -34.54 -28.35
CA ASP A 299 24.84 -34.64 -28.51
C ASP A 299 24.18 -33.61 -27.58
N PRO A 300 23.48 -32.58 -28.10
CA PRO A 300 22.90 -31.52 -27.29
C PRO A 300 21.87 -32.05 -26.28
N VAL A 301 21.31 -33.24 -26.52
CA VAL A 301 20.39 -33.90 -25.59
C VAL A 301 21.14 -34.47 -24.38
N ALA A 302 22.36 -34.99 -24.57
CA ALA A 302 23.18 -35.53 -23.49
C ALA A 302 23.72 -34.42 -22.57
N GLU A 303 24.01 -33.24 -23.13
CA GLU A 303 24.48 -32.08 -22.36
C GLU A 303 23.34 -31.42 -21.58
N GLN A 304 22.13 -31.39 -22.13
CA GLN A 304 20.93 -30.95 -21.42
C GLN A 304 20.56 -31.90 -20.26
N ASP A 305 20.70 -33.21 -20.46
CA ASP A 305 20.42 -34.21 -19.41
C ASP A 305 21.50 -34.22 -18.31
N ARG A 306 22.75 -33.85 -18.65
CA ARG A 306 23.83 -33.60 -17.68
C ARG A 306 23.52 -32.37 -16.83
N LEU A 307 23.14 -31.25 -17.43
CA LEU A 307 22.81 -30.00 -16.72
C LEU A 307 21.58 -30.12 -15.81
N LEU A 308 20.64 -31.03 -16.14
CA LEU A 308 19.48 -31.32 -15.29
C LEU A 308 19.81 -32.27 -14.12
N ARG A 309 20.91 -33.02 -14.19
CA ARG A 309 21.35 -33.97 -13.15
C ARG A 309 22.43 -33.40 -12.24
N GLU A 310 23.17 -32.38 -12.67
CA GLU A 310 24.08 -31.64 -11.81
C GLU A 310 23.27 -30.85 -10.76
N LYS A 311 23.49 -31.15 -9.47
CA LYS A 311 22.83 -30.44 -8.37
C LYS A 311 23.22 -28.95 -8.42
N PRO A 312 22.26 -28.03 -8.27
CA PRO A 312 22.56 -26.60 -8.26
C PRO A 312 23.49 -26.26 -7.09
N ILE A 313 24.55 -25.51 -7.39
CA ILE A 313 25.68 -25.13 -6.51
C ILE A 313 25.25 -24.32 -5.26
N TYR A 314 23.99 -23.93 -5.16
CA TYR A 314 23.45 -23.15 -4.03
C TYR A 314 22.69 -23.99 -2.99
N ALA A 315 22.77 -25.32 -3.04
CA ALA A 315 22.07 -26.18 -2.09
C ALA A 315 22.81 -26.38 -0.75
N ASP A 316 24.07 -25.95 -0.62
CA ASP A 316 24.92 -26.30 0.52
C ASP A 316 24.92 -25.27 1.68
N ASP A 317 24.26 -24.12 1.54
CA ASP A 317 24.23 -23.08 2.59
C ASP A 317 22.93 -23.04 3.43
N ALA A 318 22.10 -24.09 3.37
CA ALA A 318 20.95 -24.21 4.27
C ALA A 318 21.37 -24.95 5.57
N PRO A 319 21.25 -24.33 6.76
CA PRO A 319 21.57 -25.01 8.01
C PRO A 319 20.61 -26.20 8.27
N PRO A 320 21.11 -27.30 8.87
CA PRO A 320 20.31 -28.50 9.08
C PRO A 320 19.48 -28.33 10.36
N SER A 321 18.18 -28.05 10.22
CA SER A 321 17.22 -28.30 11.29
C SER A 321 15.85 -28.60 10.71
N GLY A 322 15.51 -29.89 10.68
CA GLY A 322 14.15 -30.33 10.46
C GLY A 322 13.27 -30.05 11.68
N MET A 323 12.16 -29.36 11.46
CA MET A 323 10.84 -29.79 11.94
C MET A 323 9.78 -28.96 11.23
N GLY A 324 8.87 -29.67 10.56
CA GLY A 324 8.08 -29.14 9.45
C GLY A 324 6.98 -28.15 9.78
N ILE A 325 6.48 -27.52 8.72
CA ILE A 325 5.06 -27.22 8.48
C ILE A 325 4.87 -27.28 6.96
N GLY A 326 3.93 -28.11 6.53
CA GLY A 326 3.67 -28.42 5.14
C GLY A 326 3.26 -27.20 4.30
N ALA A 327 3.73 -27.20 3.07
CA ALA A 327 3.23 -26.37 1.99
C ALA A 327 1.74 -26.69 1.76
N LYS A 328 0.85 -25.93 2.41
CA LYS A 328 -0.55 -25.84 2.00
C LYS A 328 -0.63 -24.88 0.83
N LEU A 329 -0.63 -25.49 -0.36
CA LEU A 329 -1.14 -24.94 -1.60
C LEU A 329 -2.53 -24.35 -1.33
N ILE A 330 -2.68 -23.02 -1.39
CA ILE A 330 -3.99 -22.37 -1.34
C ILE A 330 -4.56 -22.45 -2.77
N ASP A 331 -5.45 -23.42 -2.95
CA ASP A 331 -6.32 -23.60 -4.09
C ASP A 331 -7.53 -22.66 -3.94
N LEU A 332 -7.60 -21.59 -4.74
CA LEU A 332 -8.80 -20.74 -4.88
C LEU A 332 -9.56 -21.15 -6.15
N GLY A 333 -10.14 -22.35 -6.10
CA GLY A 333 -11.19 -22.78 -7.02
C GLY A 333 -12.51 -22.07 -6.69
N MET A 334 -12.93 -21.14 -7.54
CA MET A 334 -14.31 -20.66 -7.57
C MET A 334 -15.23 -21.79 -8.07
N ALA A 335 -15.98 -22.40 -7.16
CA ALA A 335 -17.10 -23.27 -7.48
C ALA A 335 -18.41 -22.60 -7.04
N ALA A 336 -19.25 -22.30 -8.03
CA ALA A 336 -20.64 -21.97 -7.86
C ALA A 336 -21.41 -23.19 -7.33
N HIS A 337 -22.19 -23.02 -6.27
CA HIS A 337 -23.35 -23.87 -6.01
C HIS A 337 -24.38 -23.12 -5.15
N GLU A 338 -25.59 -22.95 -5.69
CA GLU A 338 -26.81 -22.71 -4.91
C GLU A 338 -27.11 -23.93 -4.03
N PRO A 339 -27.92 -23.77 -2.96
CA PRO A 339 -29.32 -24.17 -3.11
C PRO A 339 -30.35 -23.36 -2.29
N GLY A 340 -31.55 -23.22 -2.86
CA GLY A 340 -32.78 -23.81 -2.31
C GLY A 340 -33.36 -23.30 -0.99
N MET A 341 -34.52 -22.65 -1.10
CA MET A 341 -35.47 -22.20 -0.06
C MET A 341 -35.79 -23.20 1.08
N THR A 342 -36.04 -22.69 2.29
CA THR A 342 -37.31 -22.88 3.03
C THR A 342 -37.41 -21.97 4.27
N VAL A 343 -38.67 -21.71 4.65
CA VAL A 343 -39.25 -20.68 5.54
C VAL A 343 -39.08 -21.00 7.04
N GLY A 344 -38.90 -19.98 7.88
CA GLY A 344 -39.05 -20.07 9.33
C GLY A 344 -38.97 -18.72 10.04
N ASN A 345 -40.11 -18.24 10.54
CA ASN A 345 -40.28 -17.03 11.34
C ASN A 345 -39.55 -17.11 12.69
N GLY A 346 -38.98 -15.99 13.16
CA GLY A 346 -38.46 -15.84 14.52
C GLY A 346 -37.91 -14.43 14.75
N HIS A 347 -38.76 -13.55 15.26
CA HIS A 347 -38.43 -12.20 15.70
C HIS A 347 -37.68 -12.25 17.03
N GLU A 348 -36.47 -11.69 17.11
CA GLU A 348 -35.90 -11.19 18.37
C GLU A 348 -35.18 -9.85 18.12
N PRO A 349 -35.42 -8.81 18.94
CA PRO A 349 -34.86 -7.48 18.72
C PRO A 349 -33.42 -7.36 19.21
N ILE A 350 -32.58 -6.81 18.35
CA ILE A 350 -31.22 -6.36 18.64
C ILE A 350 -31.27 -5.31 19.75
N GLY A 351 -30.45 -5.52 20.79
CA GLY A 351 -30.33 -4.65 21.95
C GLY A 351 -30.12 -3.19 21.56
N GLN A 352 -31.01 -2.33 22.05
CA GLN A 352 -30.87 -0.88 22.00
C GLN A 352 -29.61 -0.46 22.75
N LEU A 353 -28.69 0.17 22.02
CA LEU A 353 -27.60 0.94 22.61
C LEU A 353 -28.20 2.15 23.33
N ALA A 354 -27.90 2.30 24.62
CA ALA A 354 -28.47 3.28 25.54
C ALA A 354 -28.06 4.76 25.27
N PHE A 355 -27.73 5.13 24.04
CA PHE A 355 -27.33 6.50 23.67
C PHE A 355 -28.40 7.28 22.90
N GLN A 356 -29.61 6.75 22.74
CA GLN A 356 -30.65 7.37 21.93
C GLN A 356 -31.90 7.85 22.70
N GLN A 357 -31.79 8.03 24.03
CA GLN A 357 -32.93 8.40 24.88
C GLN A 357 -32.83 9.74 25.63
N LEU A 358 -31.88 10.61 25.29
CA LEU A 358 -31.74 11.92 25.96
C LEU A 358 -32.05 13.16 25.10
N SER A 359 -32.55 13.00 23.87
CA SER A 359 -33.00 14.14 23.05
C SER A 359 -34.34 13.83 22.40
N LEU A 360 -35.42 13.79 23.20
CA LEU A 360 -36.79 13.91 22.69
C LEU A 360 -37.80 14.15 23.83
N VAL A 361 -37.57 15.16 24.68
CA VAL A 361 -38.65 15.87 25.37
C VAL A 361 -38.25 17.33 25.50
N ALA A 362 -39.22 18.22 25.22
CA ALA A 362 -39.26 19.65 25.48
C ALA A 362 -38.83 20.57 24.34
N GLU A 363 -39.84 21.06 23.61
CA GLU A 363 -40.10 22.49 23.43
C GLU A 363 -41.60 22.68 23.09
N PRO A 364 -42.19 23.89 23.23
CA PRO A 364 -42.05 24.86 24.32
C PRO A 364 -43.42 25.43 24.76
N THR A 365 -43.53 26.05 25.95
CA THR A 365 -44.38 27.24 26.19
C THR A 365 -44.11 27.86 27.57
N SER A 366 -43.71 29.14 27.55
CA SER A 366 -43.81 30.19 28.58
C SER A 366 -43.50 29.85 30.05
N ASP A 367 -42.38 30.35 30.57
CA ASP A 367 -42.38 31.56 31.42
C ASP A 367 -40.98 31.91 31.95
N ASN A 368 -40.85 33.20 32.26
CA ASN A 368 -39.67 33.93 32.72
C ASN A 368 -38.85 33.27 33.87
N ALA A 369 -37.55 33.55 33.82
CA ALA A 369 -36.61 33.69 34.95
C ALA A 369 -36.23 32.43 35.76
N ARG A 370 -35.12 31.78 35.36
CA ARG A 370 -34.11 31.12 36.24
C ARG A 370 -33.17 30.30 35.37
N ASN A 371 -31.87 30.62 35.32
CA ASN A 371 -30.82 29.63 35.03
C ASN A 371 -29.39 30.09 35.41
N ASP A 372 -29.25 30.87 36.50
CA ASP A 372 -27.97 31.07 37.19
C ASP A 372 -27.80 30.14 38.42
N THR A 373 -28.66 29.14 38.58
CA THR A 373 -28.80 28.39 39.85
C THR A 373 -28.13 27.01 39.90
N PHE A 374 -27.27 26.64 38.95
CA PHE A 374 -26.51 25.38 39.06
C PHE A 374 -25.06 25.56 39.54
N SER A 375 -24.42 26.71 39.29
CA SER A 375 -23.06 26.99 39.79
C SER A 375 -23.00 27.45 41.25
N ALA A 376 -24.11 27.96 41.80
CA ALA A 376 -24.14 28.45 43.19
C ALA A 376 -24.38 27.35 44.25
N SER A 377 -24.87 26.17 43.85
CA SER A 377 -25.21 25.09 44.79
C SER A 377 -24.02 24.23 45.19
N VAL A 378 -22.99 24.12 44.33
CA VAL A 378 -21.77 23.35 44.62
C VAL A 378 -20.78 24.19 45.44
N ALA A 379 -20.68 25.50 45.17
CA ALA A 379 -19.86 26.41 45.97
C ALA A 379 -20.37 26.58 47.42
N LYS A 380 -21.69 26.48 47.63
CA LYS A 380 -22.29 26.56 48.98
C LYS A 380 -22.19 25.26 49.79
N ALA A 381 -22.07 24.11 49.11
CA ALA A 381 -21.86 22.82 49.79
C ALA A 381 -20.41 22.66 50.28
N MET A 382 -19.44 23.21 49.55
CA MET A 382 -18.01 23.18 49.92
C MET A 382 -17.67 24.14 51.08
N ALA A 383 -18.41 25.24 51.24
CA ALA A 383 -18.15 26.22 52.29
C ALA A 383 -18.69 25.82 53.69
N LEU A 384 -19.50 24.76 53.79
CA LEU A 384 -20.06 24.28 55.05
C LEU A 384 -19.27 23.12 55.68
N GLU A 385 -18.31 22.52 54.98
CA GLU A 385 -17.41 21.51 55.55
C GLU A 385 -16.19 22.11 56.27
N GLU A 386 -15.81 23.36 55.97
CA GLU A 386 -14.68 24.04 56.64
C GLU A 386 -15.04 24.65 58.01
N GLU A 387 -16.33 24.87 58.33
CA GLU A 387 -16.76 25.44 59.63
C GLU A 387 -17.06 24.40 60.72
N SER A 388 -16.93 23.08 60.47
CA SER A 388 -17.12 22.04 61.51
C SER A 388 -15.82 21.51 62.13
N SER A 389 -14.67 22.14 61.84
CA SER A 389 -13.34 21.71 62.31
C SER A 389 -12.58 22.75 63.16
N GLN A 390 -13.27 23.51 64.02
CA GLN A 390 -12.64 24.26 65.12
C GLN A 390 -13.46 24.20 66.41
#